data_AF-A0A965M7I0-F1
#
_entry.id   AF-A0A965M7I0-F1
#
_cell.length_a   1.000
_cell.length_b   1.000
_cell.length_c   1.000
_cell.angle_alpha   90.00
_cell.angle_beta   90.00
_cell.angle_gamma   90.00
#
_symmetry.space_group_name_H-M   'P 1'
#
loop_
_entity.id
_entity.type
_entity.pdbx_description
1 polymer ?
#
loop_
_entity_poly.entity_id
_entity_poly.type
_entity_poly.pdbx_seq_one_letter_code
_entity_poly.pdbx_strand_id
1 'polypeptide(L)'
;MQKHLSLCFTLLAAVFVVGCAVKDPKDPRFVVAEGKGIKVTRAELDGEVDRALLNFNLSREKVPAAQLNSLELNILNQMINRQVALAEARKSPLTNAAVLAKEQLDKMKKNFPDTKAFE
;
A
#
# COMPACT_ATOMS: atom_id res chain seq x y z
N MET A 1 41.10 -35.18 35.28
CA MET A 1 39.78 -35.86 35.27
C MET A 1 38.77 -34.81 34.83
N GLN A 2 38.29 -34.81 33.57
CA GLN A 2 37.07 -35.52 33.10
C GLN A 2 35.82 -35.04 33.89
N LYS A 3 34.72 -34.49 33.35
CA LYS A 3 34.05 -34.65 32.04
C LYS A 3 33.05 -33.47 31.81
N HIS A 4 32.88 -33.15 30.53
CA HIS A 4 31.71 -32.65 29.79
C HIS A 4 30.38 -32.45 30.55
N LEU A 5 29.56 -31.47 30.11
CA LEU A 5 28.51 -31.68 29.08
C LEU A 5 27.31 -30.70 29.27
N SER A 6 26.91 -30.09 28.15
CA SER A 6 25.54 -29.65 27.80
C SER A 6 24.78 -28.65 28.66
N LEU A 7 24.38 -27.53 28.04
CA LEU A 7 23.05 -27.35 27.44
C LEU A 7 23.01 -25.89 26.93
N CYS A 8 23.31 -25.61 25.66
CA CYS A 8 22.33 -25.58 24.56
C CYS A 8 20.87 -25.44 25.01
N PHE A 9 20.14 -24.55 24.34
CA PHE A 9 18.68 -24.32 24.43
C PHE A 9 18.19 -23.25 25.42
N THR A 10 18.49 -21.99 25.11
CA THR A 10 17.42 -20.98 25.04
C THR A 10 17.51 -20.28 23.69
N LEU A 11 17.44 -21.12 22.65
CA LEU A 11 16.89 -20.75 21.34
C LEU A 11 15.43 -20.40 21.62
N LEU A 12 15.17 -19.19 22.10
CA LEU A 12 13.82 -18.67 22.26
C LEU A 12 13.29 -18.55 20.84
N ALA A 13 12.50 -19.55 20.48
CA ALA A 13 11.78 -19.66 19.24
C ALA A 13 10.97 -18.38 19.03
N ALA A 14 11.55 -17.42 18.30
CA ALA A 14 10.77 -16.51 17.50
C ALA A 14 10.09 -17.40 16.46
N VAL A 15 8.88 -17.82 16.82
CA VAL A 15 7.87 -18.40 15.97
C VAL A 15 7.83 -17.52 14.71
N PHE A 16 8.53 -17.95 13.67
CA PHE A 16 8.30 -17.47 12.31
C PHE A 16 6.89 -17.95 11.98
N VAL A 17 5.92 -17.07 12.22
CA VAL A 17 4.55 -17.24 11.78
C VAL A 17 4.61 -17.48 10.27
N VAL A 18 4.22 -18.70 9.93
CA VAL A 18 3.93 -19.23 8.61
C VAL A 18 3.22 -18.19 7.75
N GLY A 19 3.93 -17.65 6.76
CA GLY A 19 3.31 -16.98 5.63
C GLY A 19 2.96 -18.02 4.57
N CYS A 20 1.86 -18.75 4.73
CA CYS A 20 1.23 -19.41 3.59
C CYS A 20 0.83 -18.30 2.62
N ALA A 21 1.70 -18.00 1.65
CA ALA A 21 1.34 -17.13 0.53
C ALA A 21 0.06 -17.72 -0.07
N VAL A 22 -1.03 -16.93 -0.03
CA VAL A 22 -2.27 -17.35 -0.65
C VAL A 22 -1.98 -17.58 -2.12
N LYS A 23 -2.31 -18.77 -2.63
CA LYS A 23 -1.96 -19.18 -4.00
C LYS A 23 -2.94 -18.67 -5.04
N ASP A 24 -4.19 -18.42 -4.65
CA ASP A 24 -5.23 -17.95 -5.55
C ASP A 24 -5.05 -16.44 -5.82
N PRO A 25 -4.77 -16.02 -7.07
CA PRO A 25 -4.63 -14.61 -7.42
C PRO A 25 -5.88 -13.76 -7.18
N LYS A 26 -7.04 -14.40 -7.02
CA LYS A 26 -8.32 -13.74 -6.76
C LYS A 26 -8.65 -13.60 -5.28
N ASP A 27 -7.92 -14.26 -4.38
CA ASP A 27 -8.15 -14.07 -2.93
C ASP A 27 -7.80 -12.62 -2.57
N PRO A 28 -8.66 -11.91 -1.81
CA PRO A 28 -8.41 -10.54 -1.38
C PRO A 28 -7.04 -10.32 -0.70
N ARG A 29 -6.50 -11.35 -0.04
CA ARG A 29 -5.21 -11.32 0.67
C ARG A 29 -4.04 -11.71 -0.21
N PHE A 30 -4.28 -12.12 -1.46
CA PHE A 30 -3.22 -12.43 -2.42
C PHE A 30 -2.30 -11.21 -2.58
N VAL A 31 -1.00 -11.44 -2.55
CA VAL A 31 -0.01 -10.36 -2.66
C VAL A 31 0.31 -10.15 -4.13
N VAL A 32 -0.13 -9.02 -4.69
CA VAL A 32 0.09 -8.66 -6.10
C VAL A 32 1.42 -7.94 -6.32
N ALA A 33 2.00 -7.34 -5.28
CA ALA A 33 3.34 -6.78 -5.31
C ALA A 33 3.99 -6.81 -3.92
N GLU A 34 5.27 -7.18 -3.86
CA GLU A 34 6.07 -7.19 -2.63
C GLU A 34 7.52 -6.81 -2.92
N GLY A 35 8.13 -6.01 -2.06
CA GLY A 35 9.57 -5.70 -2.13
C GLY A 35 9.94 -4.38 -1.44
N LYS A 36 11.16 -4.28 -0.89
CA LYS A 36 11.68 -3.06 -0.24
C LYS A 36 10.73 -2.46 0.83
N GLY A 37 10.04 -3.32 1.59
CA GLY A 37 9.06 -2.90 2.61
C GLY A 37 7.67 -2.55 2.08
N ILE A 38 7.43 -2.74 0.78
CA ILE A 38 6.13 -2.58 0.12
C ILE A 38 5.44 -3.93 0.10
N LYS A 39 4.16 -3.93 0.40
CA LYS A 39 3.26 -5.07 0.21
C LYS A 39 1.92 -4.52 -0.26
N VAL A 40 1.44 -5.00 -1.40
CA VAL A 40 0.13 -4.66 -1.95
C VAL A 40 -0.66 -5.94 -2.16
N THR A 41 -1.84 -6.00 -1.58
CA THR A 41 -2.79 -7.09 -1.69
C THR A 41 -3.78 -6.85 -2.84
N ARG A 42 -4.43 -7.93 -3.32
CA ARG A 42 -5.47 -7.85 -4.35
C ARG A 42 -6.60 -6.93 -3.91
N ALA A 43 -7.02 -6.99 -2.65
CA ALA A 43 -8.06 -6.13 -2.10
C ALA A 43 -7.70 -4.64 -2.15
N GLU A 44 -6.45 -4.29 -1.84
CA GLU A 44 -5.99 -2.91 -1.88
C GLU A 44 -5.96 -2.37 -3.31
N LEU A 45 -5.45 -3.16 -4.27
CA LEU A 45 -5.44 -2.78 -5.67
C LEU A 45 -6.87 -2.61 -6.20
N ASP A 46 -7.75 -3.55 -5.87
CA ASP A 46 -9.17 -3.51 -6.20
C ASP A 46 -9.85 -2.22 -5.69
N GLY A 47 -9.63 -1.86 -4.43
CA GLY A 47 -10.20 -0.65 -3.85
C GLY A 47 -9.68 0.64 -4.48
N GLU A 48 -8.42 0.68 -4.95
CA GLU A 48 -7.90 1.83 -5.70
C GLU A 48 -8.45 1.88 -7.14
N VAL A 49 -8.66 0.73 -7.79
CA VAL A 49 -9.33 0.64 -9.10
C VAL A 49 -10.76 1.17 -9.02
N ASP A 50 -11.53 0.74 -8.02
CA ASP A 50 -12.89 1.22 -7.83
C ASP A 50 -12.92 2.73 -7.57
N ARG A 51 -12.02 3.24 -6.73
CA ARG A 51 -11.89 4.68 -6.49
C ARG A 51 -11.53 5.47 -7.76
N ALA A 52 -10.65 4.93 -8.60
CA ALA A 52 -10.31 5.57 -9.87
C ALA A 52 -11.52 5.61 -10.81
N LEU A 53 -12.31 4.53 -10.88
CA LEU A 53 -13.50 4.44 -11.73
C LEU A 53 -14.66 5.31 -11.23
N LEU A 54 -14.77 5.52 -9.91
CA LEU A 54 -15.77 6.43 -9.32
C LEU A 54 -15.65 7.86 -9.87
N ASN A 55 -14.43 8.34 -10.15
CA ASN A 55 -14.21 9.65 -10.76
C ASN A 55 -14.85 9.80 -12.15
N PHE A 56 -15.15 8.67 -12.81
CA PHE A 56 -15.79 8.61 -14.12
C PHE A 56 -17.22 8.06 -14.06
N ASN A 57 -17.77 7.83 -12.86
CA ASN A 57 -19.07 7.18 -12.66
C ASN A 57 -19.17 5.81 -13.38
N LEU A 58 -18.08 5.07 -13.41
CA LEU A 58 -17.97 3.74 -14.03
C LEU A 58 -17.90 2.63 -12.99
N SER A 59 -18.35 1.44 -13.37
CA SER A 59 -18.08 0.19 -12.66
C SER A 59 -17.16 -0.68 -13.52
N ARG A 60 -16.45 -1.64 -12.91
CA ARG A 60 -15.49 -2.51 -13.62
C ARG A 60 -16.12 -3.25 -14.81
N GLU A 61 -17.36 -3.69 -14.66
CA GLU A 61 -18.13 -4.41 -15.70
C GLU A 61 -18.36 -3.58 -16.98
N LYS A 62 -18.31 -2.25 -16.87
CA LYS A 62 -18.48 -1.34 -18.00
C LYS A 62 -17.16 -1.04 -18.72
N VAL A 63 -16.04 -1.53 -18.21
CA VAL A 63 -14.71 -1.31 -18.76
C VAL A 63 -14.29 -2.56 -19.56
N PRO A 64 -13.93 -2.44 -20.84
CA PRO A 64 -13.39 -3.56 -21.60
C PRO A 64 -12.18 -4.19 -20.90
N ALA A 65 -12.12 -5.52 -20.85
CA ALA A 65 -11.12 -6.24 -20.06
C ALA A 65 -9.66 -5.81 -20.32
N ALA A 66 -9.31 -5.54 -21.59
CA ALA A 66 -7.97 -5.05 -21.94
C ALA A 66 -7.66 -3.68 -21.32
N GLN A 67 -8.65 -2.77 -21.28
CA GLN A 67 -8.50 -1.46 -20.65
C GLN A 67 -8.46 -1.58 -19.13
N LEU A 68 -9.27 -2.47 -18.55
CA LEU A 68 -9.27 -2.72 -17.12
C LEU A 68 -7.91 -3.26 -16.66
N ASN A 69 -7.33 -4.23 -17.38
CA ASN A 69 -5.99 -4.76 -17.06
C ASN A 69 -4.91 -3.67 -17.15
N SER A 70 -4.98 -2.79 -18.15
CA SER A 70 -4.06 -1.65 -18.27
C SER A 70 -4.24 -0.66 -17.13
N LEU A 71 -5.48 -0.36 -16.75
CA LEU A 71 -5.82 0.49 -15.60
C LEU A 71 -5.27 -0.11 -14.29
N GLU A 72 -5.49 -1.40 -14.04
CA GLU A 72 -4.97 -2.09 -12.87
C GLU A 72 -3.44 -1.98 -12.78
N LEU A 73 -2.72 -2.22 -13.88
CA LEU A 73 -1.27 -2.10 -13.91
C LEU A 73 -0.81 -0.66 -13.63
N ASN A 74 -1.48 0.34 -14.22
CA ASN A 74 -1.17 1.74 -14.00
C ASN A 74 -1.38 2.15 -12.53
N ILE A 75 -2.48 1.70 -11.93
CA ILE A 75 -2.79 1.97 -10.53
C ILE A 75 -1.77 1.27 -9.61
N LEU A 76 -1.45 0.00 -9.88
CA LEU A 76 -0.43 -0.72 -9.12
C LEU A 76 0.92 0.01 -9.15
N ASN A 77 1.35 0.47 -10.33
CA ASN A 77 2.57 1.26 -10.46
C ASN A 77 2.50 2.58 -9.66
N GLN A 78 1.36 3.28 -9.67
CA GLN A 78 1.18 4.49 -8.87
C GLN A 78 1.23 4.21 -7.37
N MET A 79 0.62 3.10 -6.91
CA MET A 79 0.67 2.67 -5.51
C MET A 79 2.10 2.38 -5.06
N ILE A 80 2.85 1.61 -5.87
CA ILE A 80 4.26 1.29 -5.61
C ILE A 80 5.08 2.59 -5.53
N ASN A 81 4.96 3.46 -6.53
CA ASN A 81 5.70 4.73 -6.58
C ASN A 81 5.39 5.62 -5.36
N ARG A 82 4.13 5.71 -4.95
CA ARG A 82 3.71 6.45 -3.75
C ARG A 82 4.38 5.87 -2.49
N GLN A 83 4.38 4.55 -2.33
CA GLN A 83 5.00 3.92 -1.16
C GLN A 83 6.51 4.08 -1.15
N VAL A 84 7.19 3.96 -2.30
CA VAL A 84 8.63 4.24 -2.42
C VAL A 84 8.92 5.69 -2.03
N ALA A 85 8.18 6.65 -2.60
CA ALA A 85 8.37 8.07 -2.30
C ALA A 85 8.16 8.38 -0.81
N LEU A 86 7.13 7.80 -0.18
CA LEU A 86 6.86 7.95 1.25
C LEU A 86 7.95 7.30 2.11
N ALA A 87 8.46 6.13 1.72
CA ALA A 87 9.55 5.46 2.41
C ALA A 87 10.84 6.30 2.36
N GLU A 88 11.17 6.89 1.22
CA GLU A 88 12.32 7.80 1.09
C GLU A 88 12.09 9.12 1.86
N ALA A 89 10.89 9.70 1.79
CA ALA A 89 10.55 10.92 2.52
C ALA A 89 10.69 10.74 4.05
N ARG A 90 10.35 9.57 4.59
CA ARG A 90 10.52 9.24 6.01
C ARG A 90 11.97 9.19 6.48
N LYS A 91 12.92 8.96 5.56
CA LYS A 91 14.37 9.03 5.88
C LYS A 91 14.86 10.48 5.97
N SER A 92 14.12 11.43 5.41
CA SER A 92 14.42 12.85 5.51
C SER A 92 13.84 13.43 6.80
N PRO A 93 14.58 14.27 7.54
CA PRO A 93 14.03 15.02 8.66
C PRO A 93 13.13 16.15 8.13
N LEU A 94 11.94 15.81 7.64
CA LEU A 94 10.90 16.77 7.29
C LEU A 94 10.30 17.35 8.58
N THR A 95 11.01 18.30 9.17
CA THR A 95 10.65 18.93 10.46
C THR A 95 9.39 19.78 10.39
N ASN A 96 8.89 20.12 9.19
CA ASN A 96 7.75 21.00 8.97
C ASN A 96 6.61 20.38 8.12
N ALA A 97 6.57 19.06 7.96
CA ALA A 97 5.57 18.37 7.11
C ALA A 97 4.12 18.76 7.43
N ALA A 98 3.77 18.88 8.73
CA ALA A 98 2.44 19.27 9.17
C ALA A 98 2.05 20.70 8.74
N VAL A 99 3.01 21.63 8.77
CA VAL A 99 2.80 23.02 8.34
C VAL A 99 2.56 23.07 6.82
N LEU A 100 3.41 22.38 6.05
CA LEU A 100 3.29 22.31 4.59
C LEU A 100 1.98 21.65 4.15
N ALA A 101 1.55 20.59 4.83
CA ALA A 101 0.27 19.93 4.57
C ALA A 101 -0.91 20.86 4.83
N LYS A 102 -0.89 21.62 5.93
CA LYS A 102 -1.91 22.64 6.23
C LYS A 102 -1.96 23.72 5.17
N GLU A 103 -0.81 24.28 4.79
CA GLU A 103 -0.74 25.32 3.75
C GLU A 103 -1.25 24.83 2.39
N GLN A 104 -0.94 23.59 2.02
CA GLN A 104 -1.50 22.99 0.80
C GLN A 104 -3.02 22.85 0.89
N LEU A 105 -3.55 22.34 2.00
CA LEU A 105 -4.99 22.23 2.20
C LEU A 105 -5.68 23.59 2.13
N ASP A 106 -5.11 24.62 2.76
CA ASP A 106 -5.65 25.98 2.75
C ASP A 106 -5.61 26.59 1.33
N LYS A 107 -4.56 26.30 0.54
CA LYS A 107 -4.51 26.68 -0.89
C LYS A 107 -5.56 25.94 -1.71
N MET A 108 -5.76 24.64 -1.47
CA MET A 108 -6.77 23.86 -2.16
C MET A 108 -8.16 24.43 -1.88
N LYS A 109 -8.50 24.68 -0.61
CA LYS A 109 -9.79 25.24 -0.20
C LYS A 109 -10.16 26.55 -0.91
N LYS A 110 -9.17 27.41 -1.20
CA LYS A 110 -9.40 28.66 -1.96
C LYS A 110 -9.88 28.45 -3.38
N ASN A 111 -9.65 27.27 -3.96
CA ASN A 111 -10.06 26.92 -5.31
C ASN A 111 -11.44 26.24 -5.36
N PHE A 112 -12.08 25.99 -4.22
CA PHE A 112 -13.42 25.41 -4.17
C PHE A 112 -14.44 26.41 -3.60
N PRO A 113 -15.63 26.50 -4.22
CA PRO A 113 -16.66 27.47 -3.82
C PRO A 113 -17.34 27.13 -2.49
N ASP A 114 -17.30 25.87 -2.05
CA ASP A 114 -17.82 25.41 -0.77
C ASP A 114 -16.95 24.30 -0.14
N THR A 115 -17.20 23.99 1.14
CA THR A 115 -16.42 22.99 1.89
C THR A 115 -16.81 21.55 1.61
N LYS A 116 -17.90 21.29 0.84
CA LYS A 116 -18.38 19.92 0.59
C LYS A 116 -17.37 19.07 -0.17
N ALA A 117 -16.45 19.69 -0.90
CA ALA A 117 -15.37 18.99 -1.59
C ALA A 117 -14.32 18.37 -0.65
N PHE A 118 -14.37 18.64 0.67
CA PHE A 118 -13.38 18.20 1.66
C PHE A 118 -13.99 17.44 2.86
N GLU A 119 -15.30 17.17 2.84
CA GLU A 119 -16.04 16.36 3.82
C GLU A 119 -16.18 14.91 3.35
#